data_AF-A0A2K2FVJ6-F1
#
_entry.id   AF-A0A2K2FVJ6-F1
#
_cell.length_a   1.000
_cell.length_b   1.000
_cell.length_c   1.000
_cell.angle_alpha   90.00
_cell.angle_beta   90.00
_cell.angle_gamma   90.00
#
_symmetry.space_group_name_H-M   'P 1'
#
loop_
_entity.id
_entity.type
_entity.pdbx_description
1 polymer ?
#
loop_
_entity_poly.entity_id
_entity_poly.type
_entity_poly.pdbx_seq_one_letter_code
_entity_poly.pdbx_strand_id
1 'polypeptide(L)'
;MRERTENDSRTPLDVAAVLPRASFSDRSGGSGWAPHLIIYHDKCADGTVAAWACWKRWGDAPEYRAANYGYQPPEDVAGKNILIVDFSYKADDLRAMVAAGAKSIVILDHHETAQAALEPFSVFSTKPERFTTWTAASMIEDLDRGGYPPIVALFDMDRSGARMAWDFAMQGIEPPQLVLLAERYDLWRFVPNTLDDAELLHLDIQAGPLTIERMESIHDELEDGERAPLNRGEVVEYWRQPLIREIAARAHLGTVGGVEGVITVECPYSLVSAVGHYLLAQHPVAPFAAMSVTGEKAVSWSLRSAYGRQSVSEVASRFGGGGHRNAAGFRVDLAASTNRERKLLDALELFKRLQRRVMIDVGSCHSLRGPGASSEMRSDDRDLRDEMEAAFATADALIAEVREIV
;
A
#
# COMPACT_ATOMS: atom_id res chain seq x y z
N MET A 1 -6.99 37.38 -50.60
CA MET A 1 -5.56 37.25 -50.97
C MET A 1 -4.74 38.29 -50.23
N ARG A 2 -4.21 37.94 -49.04
CA ARG A 2 -2.94 38.41 -48.49
C ARG A 2 -2.51 37.37 -47.46
N GLU A 3 -1.62 36.48 -47.91
CA GLU A 3 -0.92 35.51 -47.07
C GLU A 3 0.04 36.26 -46.14
N ARG A 4 0.04 35.92 -44.86
CA ARG A 4 1.16 36.19 -43.95
C ARG A 4 1.86 34.85 -43.75
N THR A 5 3.08 34.75 -44.24
CA THR A 5 4.02 33.68 -43.97
C THR A 5 4.59 33.86 -42.57
N GLU A 6 4.19 33.01 -41.63
CA GLU A 6 4.91 32.81 -40.37
C GLU A 6 6.11 31.92 -40.64
N ASN A 7 7.29 32.49 -40.41
CA ASN A 7 8.57 31.80 -40.46
C ASN A 7 8.81 31.19 -39.07
N ASP A 8 8.31 29.98 -38.83
CA ASP A 8 8.59 29.21 -37.62
C ASP A 8 9.98 28.59 -37.73
N SER A 9 10.96 29.25 -37.10
CA SER A 9 12.31 28.71 -36.90
C SER A 9 12.58 28.64 -35.40
N ARG A 10 11.91 27.71 -34.73
CA ARG A 10 12.31 27.28 -33.38
C ARG A 10 13.56 26.42 -33.52
N THR A 11 14.70 27.00 -33.17
CA THR A 11 15.92 26.28 -32.84
C THR A 11 15.66 25.26 -31.73
N PRO A 12 16.28 24.07 -31.77
CA PRO A 12 16.20 23.11 -30.66
C PRO A 12 16.73 23.76 -29.40
N LEU A 13 15.98 23.69 -28.30
CA LEU A 13 16.43 24.12 -26.97
C LEU A 13 17.65 23.27 -26.60
N ASP A 14 18.78 23.96 -26.43
CA ASP A 14 20.04 23.43 -25.98
C ASP A 14 19.87 22.98 -24.51
N VAL A 15 19.85 21.67 -24.30
CA VAL A 15 19.71 21.03 -22.99
C VAL A 15 21.06 21.11 -22.28
N ALA A 16 21.43 22.31 -21.81
CA ALA A 16 22.70 22.54 -21.16
C ALA A 16 22.62 23.62 -20.07
N ALA A 17 21.85 23.33 -19.01
CA ALA A 17 22.01 23.97 -17.72
C ALA A 17 21.71 22.96 -16.59
N VAL A 18 22.39 21.82 -16.63
CA VAL A 18 22.48 20.94 -15.45
C VAL A 18 23.20 21.75 -14.37
N LEU A 19 22.53 22.03 -13.25
CA LEU A 19 23.16 22.57 -12.05
C LEU A 19 24.50 21.84 -11.82
N PRO A 20 25.59 22.50 -11.42
CA PRO A 20 26.83 21.79 -11.14
C PRO A 20 26.51 20.72 -10.11
N ARG A 21 26.64 19.43 -10.51
CA ARG A 21 26.59 18.29 -9.60
C ARG A 21 27.40 18.70 -8.39
N ALA A 22 26.76 18.82 -7.22
CA ALA A 22 27.44 19.31 -6.03
C ALA A 22 28.76 18.55 -5.92
N SER A 23 29.87 19.28 -6.03
CA SER A 23 31.18 18.69 -5.89
C SER A 23 31.31 18.32 -4.42
N PHE A 24 30.88 17.11 -4.08
CA PHE A 24 30.99 16.58 -2.74
C PHE A 24 32.47 16.32 -2.48
N SER A 25 33.18 17.35 -2.04
CA SER A 25 34.56 17.25 -1.61
C SER A 25 34.59 16.39 -0.36
N ASP A 26 35.06 15.17 -0.54
CA ASP A 26 35.32 14.23 0.52
C ASP A 26 36.41 14.80 1.46
N ARG A 27 36.04 15.05 2.73
CA ARG A 27 36.98 15.54 3.76
C ARG A 27 37.76 14.39 4.43
N SER A 28 37.47 13.14 4.09
CA SER A 28 38.01 11.95 4.75
C SER A 28 38.20 10.85 3.71
N GLY A 29 39.35 10.82 3.03
CA GLY A 29 39.66 10.06 1.80
C GLY A 29 39.40 8.53 1.71
N GLY A 30 38.31 8.01 2.27
CA GLY A 30 37.62 6.80 1.84
C GLY A 30 36.33 7.18 1.12
N SER A 31 35.65 6.28 0.42
CA SER A 31 34.34 6.59 -0.17
C SER A 31 33.22 6.20 0.81
N GLY A 32 32.29 7.10 1.12
CA GLY A 32 31.06 6.74 1.84
C GLY A 32 30.26 5.65 1.12
N TRP A 33 29.33 5.00 1.82
CA TRP A 33 28.51 3.93 1.23
C TRP A 33 27.71 4.45 0.02
N ALA A 34 27.66 3.67 -1.06
CA ALA A 34 26.92 4.01 -2.26
C ALA A 34 26.08 2.81 -2.75
N PRO A 35 24.83 3.04 -3.17
CA PRO A 35 23.97 1.99 -3.70
C PRO A 35 24.32 1.64 -5.15
N HIS A 36 24.07 0.39 -5.51
CA HIS A 36 24.00 -0.09 -6.90
C HIS A 36 22.53 -0.26 -7.35
N LEU A 37 21.62 -0.44 -6.39
CA LEU A 37 20.19 -0.56 -6.61
C LEU A 37 19.46 0.24 -5.53
N ILE A 38 18.53 1.08 -5.94
CA ILE A 38 17.61 1.82 -5.09
C ILE A 38 16.21 1.28 -5.36
N ILE A 39 15.57 0.78 -4.30
CA ILE A 39 14.19 0.31 -4.35
C ILE A 39 13.33 1.29 -3.57
N TYR A 40 12.26 1.78 -4.17
CA TYR A 40 11.41 2.81 -3.59
C TYR A 40 9.93 2.45 -3.68
N HIS A 41 9.10 3.06 -2.84
CA HIS A 41 7.67 2.77 -2.82
C HIS A 41 6.98 3.26 -4.12
N ASP A 42 6.42 2.32 -4.87
CA ASP A 42 5.69 2.54 -6.11
C ASP A 42 4.34 3.23 -5.88
N LYS A 43 3.90 4.04 -6.85
CA LYS A 43 2.64 4.82 -6.81
C LYS A 43 2.47 5.72 -5.58
N CYS A 44 3.55 6.00 -4.89
CA CYS A 44 3.62 6.91 -3.76
C CYS A 44 4.34 8.20 -4.19
N ALA A 45 3.77 9.35 -3.81
CA ALA A 45 4.42 10.64 -4.05
C ALA A 45 5.72 10.74 -3.23
N ASP A 46 5.68 10.38 -1.94
CA ASP A 46 6.85 10.43 -1.07
C ASP A 46 7.95 9.48 -1.57
N GLY A 47 7.62 8.23 -1.90
CA GLY A 47 8.56 7.26 -2.48
C GLY A 47 9.19 7.70 -3.81
N THR A 48 8.44 8.40 -4.67
CA THR A 48 8.99 8.93 -5.92
C THR A 48 9.93 10.12 -5.66
N VAL A 49 9.58 11.01 -4.72
CA VAL A 49 10.46 12.11 -4.30
C VAL A 49 11.68 11.58 -3.56
N ALA A 50 11.58 10.47 -2.82
CA ALA A 50 12.71 9.79 -2.18
C ALA A 50 13.69 9.21 -3.23
N ALA A 51 13.17 8.59 -4.28
CA ALA A 51 13.98 8.14 -5.42
C ALA A 51 14.68 9.31 -6.11
N TRP A 52 13.96 10.41 -6.36
CA TRP A 52 14.53 11.63 -6.91
C TRP A 52 15.63 12.23 -6.01
N ALA A 53 15.41 12.29 -4.69
CA ALA A 53 16.40 12.77 -3.73
C ALA A 53 17.71 11.95 -3.81
N CYS A 54 17.60 10.63 -3.97
CA CYS A 54 18.75 9.77 -4.21
C CYS A 54 19.41 10.06 -5.57
N TRP A 55 18.61 10.26 -6.63
CA TRP A 55 19.11 10.60 -7.97
C TRP A 55 19.86 11.91 -8.01
N LYS A 56 19.46 12.92 -7.24
CA LYS A 56 20.22 14.18 -7.13
C LYS A 56 21.65 13.95 -6.62
N ARG A 57 21.91 12.90 -5.84
CA ARG A 57 23.24 12.53 -5.37
C ARG A 57 23.98 11.60 -6.33
N TRP A 58 23.36 10.50 -6.73
CA TRP A 58 24.05 9.41 -7.44
C TRP A 58 23.78 9.37 -8.95
N GLY A 59 22.85 10.18 -9.45
CA GLY A 59 22.43 10.20 -10.85
C GLY A 59 22.07 8.80 -11.33
N ASP A 60 22.55 8.46 -12.53
CA ASP A 60 22.27 7.18 -13.18
C ASP A 60 23.23 6.05 -12.78
N ALA A 61 24.07 6.25 -11.74
CA ALA A 61 25.00 5.21 -11.30
C ALA A 61 24.29 3.99 -10.68
N PRO A 62 23.26 4.15 -9.82
CA PRO A 62 22.43 3.05 -9.36
C PRO A 62 21.26 2.79 -10.31
N GLU A 63 20.74 1.57 -10.26
CA GLU A 63 19.43 1.25 -10.83
C GLU A 63 18.30 1.69 -9.88
N TYR A 64 17.17 2.18 -10.40
CA TYR A 64 16.00 2.58 -9.61
C TYR A 64 14.82 1.66 -9.91
N ARG A 65 14.23 1.03 -8.89
CA ARG A 65 13.10 0.11 -9.03
C ARG A 65 11.95 0.44 -8.08
N ALA A 66 10.79 0.70 -8.65
CA ALA A 66 9.56 0.86 -7.89
C ALA A 66 9.07 -0.51 -7.38
N ALA A 67 8.67 -0.60 -6.11
CA ALA A 67 8.11 -1.80 -5.50
C ALA A 67 6.98 -1.47 -4.51
N ASN A 68 6.19 -2.47 -4.14
CA ASN A 68 5.07 -2.33 -3.21
C ASN A 68 5.13 -3.39 -2.11
N TYR A 69 4.49 -3.12 -0.98
CA TYR A 69 4.29 -4.11 0.08
C TYR A 69 3.66 -5.41 -0.43
N GLY A 70 4.18 -6.54 0.05
CA GLY A 70 3.69 -7.88 -0.30
C GLY A 70 4.19 -8.42 -1.64
N TYR A 71 4.94 -7.63 -2.42
CA TYR A 71 5.63 -8.12 -3.61
C TYR A 71 6.94 -8.82 -3.21
N GLN A 72 7.37 -9.76 -4.05
CA GLN A 72 8.65 -10.42 -3.85
C GLN A 72 9.81 -9.46 -4.15
N PRO A 73 10.92 -9.54 -3.40
CA PRO A 73 12.13 -8.80 -3.74
C PRO A 73 12.65 -9.17 -5.14
N PRO A 74 13.45 -8.30 -5.77
CA PRO A 74 14.10 -8.63 -7.03
C PRO A 74 15.07 -9.81 -6.89
N GLU A 75 15.19 -10.64 -7.94
CA GLU A 75 16.06 -11.83 -7.93
C GLU A 75 17.54 -11.48 -8.16
N ASP A 76 17.83 -10.42 -8.92
CA ASP A 76 19.19 -10.03 -9.33
C ASP A 76 19.84 -9.06 -8.32
N VAL A 77 20.03 -9.55 -7.10
CA VAL A 77 20.63 -8.78 -5.98
C VAL A 77 22.11 -9.06 -5.75
N ALA A 78 22.66 -10.10 -6.37
CA ALA A 78 24.03 -10.55 -6.16
C ALA A 78 25.08 -9.44 -6.38
N GLY A 79 25.95 -9.22 -5.40
CA GLY A 79 27.01 -8.23 -5.40
C GLY A 79 26.56 -6.77 -5.21
N LYS A 80 25.24 -6.50 -5.14
CA LYS A 80 24.71 -5.13 -5.07
C LYS A 80 24.66 -4.61 -3.64
N ASN A 81 24.99 -3.33 -3.48
CA ASN A 81 24.59 -2.52 -2.33
C ASN A 81 23.17 -2.01 -2.60
N ILE A 82 22.22 -2.30 -1.72
CA ILE A 82 20.81 -2.02 -1.97
C ILE A 82 20.33 -0.99 -0.96
N LEU A 83 19.78 0.12 -1.45
CA LEU A 83 19.09 1.11 -0.64
C LEU A 83 17.58 0.93 -0.84
N ILE A 84 16.85 0.80 0.25
CA ILE A 84 15.39 0.74 0.24
C ILE A 84 14.87 2.00 0.92
N VAL A 85 13.97 2.75 0.26
CA VAL A 85 13.44 4.01 0.76
C VAL A 85 11.91 4.04 0.74
N ASP A 86 11.30 4.64 1.75
CA ASP A 86 9.85 4.85 1.89
C ASP A 86 9.01 3.54 2.04
N PHE A 87 9.66 2.39 2.21
CA PHE A 87 9.01 1.15 2.62
C PHE A 87 10.06 0.10 3.05
N SER A 88 9.58 -1.04 3.53
CA SER A 88 10.43 -2.18 3.91
C SER A 88 9.87 -3.52 3.43
N TYR A 89 10.77 -4.44 3.03
CA TYR A 89 10.44 -5.87 2.92
C TYR A 89 10.44 -6.54 4.31
N LYS A 90 9.88 -7.75 4.40
CA LYS A 90 9.88 -8.53 5.65
C LYS A 90 11.29 -9.00 6.00
N ALA A 91 11.54 -9.25 7.28
CA ALA A 91 12.84 -9.69 7.77
C ALA A 91 13.37 -10.94 7.02
N ASP A 92 12.50 -11.90 6.73
CA ASP A 92 12.87 -13.14 6.02
C ASP A 92 13.26 -12.85 4.55
N ASP A 93 12.54 -11.95 3.89
CA ASP A 93 12.84 -11.51 2.53
C ASP A 93 14.20 -10.79 2.46
N LEU A 94 14.48 -9.91 3.43
CA LEU A 94 15.78 -9.22 3.54
C LEU A 94 16.92 -10.21 3.76
N ARG A 95 16.74 -11.21 4.63
CA ARG A 95 17.72 -12.28 4.84
C ARG A 95 17.90 -13.14 3.59
N ALA A 96 16.82 -13.42 2.85
CA ALA A 96 16.87 -14.16 1.60
C ALA A 96 17.65 -13.39 0.53
N MET A 97 17.50 -12.07 0.43
CA MET A 97 18.29 -11.22 -0.46
C MET A 97 19.80 -11.29 -0.14
N VAL A 98 20.17 -11.24 1.14
CA VAL A 98 21.56 -11.43 1.58
C VAL A 98 22.06 -12.84 1.22
N ALA A 99 21.25 -13.88 1.46
CA ALA A 99 21.60 -15.25 1.10
C ALA A 99 21.75 -15.45 -0.43
N ALA A 100 21.01 -14.68 -1.24
CA ALA A 100 21.14 -14.62 -2.69
C ALA A 100 22.36 -13.79 -3.16
N GLY A 101 23.16 -13.26 -2.23
CA GLY A 101 24.43 -12.60 -2.50
C GLY A 101 24.39 -11.08 -2.50
N ALA A 102 23.33 -10.44 -2.00
CA ALA A 102 23.34 -8.99 -1.79
C ALA A 102 24.52 -8.59 -0.89
N LYS A 103 25.29 -7.57 -1.29
CA LYS A 103 26.49 -7.14 -0.57
C LYS A 103 26.14 -6.43 0.73
N SER A 104 25.11 -5.59 0.71
CA SER A 104 24.58 -4.93 1.91
C SER A 104 23.21 -4.34 1.61
N ILE A 105 22.38 -4.17 2.64
CA ILE A 105 21.07 -3.54 2.55
C ILE A 105 20.99 -2.39 3.57
N VAL A 106 20.65 -1.20 3.09
CA VAL A 106 20.32 -0.03 3.90
C VAL A 106 18.83 0.28 3.71
N ILE A 107 18.11 0.53 4.80
CA ILE A 107 16.69 0.85 4.77
C ILE A 107 16.47 2.22 5.43
N LEU A 108 15.70 3.09 4.77
CA LEU A 108 15.24 4.37 5.29
C LEU A 108 13.71 4.37 5.23
N ASP A 109 13.06 4.27 6.39
CA ASP A 109 11.62 4.06 6.46
C ASP A 109 11.01 4.76 7.68
N HIS A 110 9.72 5.09 7.60
CA HIS A 110 8.97 5.82 8.62
C HIS A 110 7.64 5.11 8.98
N HIS A 111 7.49 3.84 8.60
CA HIS A 111 6.32 3.04 8.93
C HIS A 111 6.48 2.30 10.27
N GLU A 112 5.62 2.61 11.24
CA GLU A 112 5.62 2.03 12.61
C GLU A 112 5.56 0.49 12.59
N THR A 113 4.73 -0.09 11.73
CA THR A 113 4.63 -1.56 11.60
C THR A 113 5.91 -2.21 11.11
N ALA A 114 6.67 -1.53 10.23
CA ALA A 114 7.95 -2.02 9.74
C ALA A 114 9.05 -1.87 10.80
N GLN A 115 9.06 -0.75 11.52
CA GLN A 115 9.99 -0.52 12.64
C GLN A 115 9.90 -1.64 13.69
N ALA A 116 8.68 -2.01 14.09
CA ALA A 116 8.47 -3.09 15.04
C ALA A 116 8.94 -4.46 14.49
N ALA A 117 8.68 -4.73 13.20
CA ALA A 117 9.05 -5.99 12.56
C ALA A 117 10.56 -6.11 12.28
N LEU A 118 11.26 -4.98 12.15
CA LEU A 118 12.67 -4.88 11.79
C LEU A 118 13.53 -4.29 12.92
N GLU A 119 13.06 -4.37 14.16
CA GLU A 119 13.81 -3.95 15.36
C GLU A 119 15.24 -4.53 15.39
N PRO A 120 15.50 -5.80 15.03
CA PRO A 120 16.85 -6.37 15.05
C PRO A 120 17.83 -5.72 14.06
N PHE A 121 17.33 -5.00 13.05
CA PHE A 121 18.16 -4.26 12.08
C PHE A 121 18.18 -2.75 12.36
N SER A 122 17.37 -2.28 13.32
CA SER A 122 17.14 -0.87 13.56
C SER A 122 18.32 -0.20 14.24
N VAL A 123 18.73 0.96 13.72
CA VAL A 123 19.89 1.71 14.20
C VAL A 123 19.52 3.19 14.40
N PHE A 124 20.27 3.89 15.24
CA PHE A 124 20.14 5.35 15.45
C PHE A 124 18.75 5.88 15.88
N SER A 125 17.94 5.07 16.57
CA SER A 125 16.58 5.44 17.02
C SER A 125 16.45 6.72 17.86
N THR A 126 17.54 7.21 18.46
CA THR A 126 17.56 8.43 19.28
C THR A 126 18.34 9.59 18.68
N LYS A 127 19.14 9.34 17.64
CA LYS A 127 20.00 10.33 16.98
C LYS A 127 20.05 10.07 15.48
N PRO A 128 18.89 10.11 14.82
CA PRO A 128 18.78 9.64 13.44
C PRO A 128 19.51 10.57 12.45
N GLU A 129 19.86 11.80 12.85
CA GLU A 129 20.71 12.73 12.10
C GLU A 129 22.16 12.26 11.95
N ARG A 130 22.61 11.29 12.76
CA ARG A 130 23.97 10.73 12.67
C ARG A 130 24.09 9.59 11.66
N PHE A 131 22.96 9.10 11.15
CA PHE A 131 22.96 8.05 10.15
C PHE A 131 23.23 8.66 8.76
N THR A 132 24.46 8.49 8.29
CA THR A 132 24.96 9.01 7.02
C THR A 132 25.51 7.86 6.17
N THR A 133 25.90 8.13 4.92
CA THR A 133 26.55 7.09 4.10
C THR A 133 27.86 6.59 4.70
N TRP A 134 28.58 7.42 5.46
CA TRP A 134 29.82 7.03 6.15
C TRP A 134 29.55 6.11 7.32
N THR A 135 28.57 6.48 8.13
CA THR A 135 28.12 5.68 9.25
C THR A 135 27.62 4.32 8.77
N ALA A 136 26.81 4.29 7.70
CA ALA A 136 26.35 3.05 7.08
C ALA A 136 27.54 2.21 6.58
N ALA A 137 28.54 2.80 5.91
CA ALA A 137 29.73 2.08 5.46
C ALA A 137 30.46 1.39 6.61
N SER A 138 30.72 2.12 7.71
CA SER A 138 31.42 1.58 8.88
C SER A 138 30.63 0.46 9.57
N MET A 139 29.32 0.62 9.74
CA MET A 139 28.49 -0.41 10.37
C MET A 139 28.41 -1.69 9.52
N ILE A 140 28.27 -1.54 8.22
CA ILE A 140 28.23 -2.67 7.28
C ILE A 140 29.55 -3.43 7.31
N GLU A 141 30.69 -2.73 7.34
CA GLU A 141 32.01 -3.35 7.48
C GLU A 141 32.14 -4.15 8.78
N ASP A 142 31.68 -3.60 9.91
CA ASP A 142 31.71 -4.28 11.20
C ASP A 142 30.79 -5.51 11.23
N LEU A 143 29.60 -5.44 10.63
CA LEU A 143 28.68 -6.57 10.49
C LEU A 143 29.30 -7.69 9.66
N ASP A 144 29.89 -7.35 8.51
CA ASP A 144 30.54 -8.30 7.60
C ASP A 144 31.72 -9.01 8.30
N ARG A 145 32.59 -8.25 8.99
CA ARG A 145 33.70 -8.79 9.80
C ARG A 145 33.22 -9.69 10.94
N GLY A 146 32.05 -9.40 11.49
CA GLY A 146 31.41 -10.20 12.54
C GLY A 146 30.66 -11.43 12.04
N GLY A 147 30.51 -11.61 10.72
CA GLY A 147 29.71 -12.69 10.14
C GLY A 147 28.20 -12.50 10.32
N TYR A 148 27.74 -11.27 10.54
CA TYR A 148 26.32 -10.93 10.62
C TYR A 148 25.79 -10.50 9.25
N PRO A 149 24.48 -10.67 8.98
CA PRO A 149 23.88 -10.11 7.77
C PRO A 149 24.12 -8.60 7.69
N PRO A 150 24.67 -8.06 6.59
CA PRO A 150 25.00 -6.64 6.43
C PRO A 150 23.74 -5.82 6.13
N ILE A 151 22.81 -5.79 7.08
CA ILE A 151 21.52 -5.11 7.00
C ILE A 151 21.46 -4.05 8.11
N VAL A 152 21.20 -2.80 7.73
CA VAL A 152 20.97 -1.69 8.67
C VAL A 152 19.73 -0.91 8.26
N ALA A 153 18.89 -0.56 9.23
CA ALA A 153 17.64 0.15 9.00
C ALA A 153 17.56 1.39 9.90
N LEU A 154 17.33 2.56 9.31
CA LEU A 154 16.94 3.75 10.04
C LEU A 154 15.42 3.86 9.98
N PHE A 155 14.79 3.93 11.16
CA PHE A 155 13.39 4.28 11.29
C PHE A 155 13.23 5.63 11.97
N ASP A 156 12.48 6.54 11.35
CA ASP A 156 12.19 7.86 11.91
C ASP A 156 10.75 8.28 11.59
N MET A 157 9.89 8.31 12.61
CA MET A 157 8.47 8.64 12.44
C MET A 157 8.21 10.15 12.26
N ASP A 158 9.23 11.00 12.48
CA ASP A 158 9.12 12.45 12.41
C ASP A 158 9.59 13.03 11.06
N ARG A 159 10.09 12.18 10.17
CA ARG A 159 10.54 12.53 8.82
C ARG A 159 9.94 11.57 7.79
N SER A 160 9.54 12.08 6.63
CA SER A 160 9.04 11.22 5.54
C SER A 160 10.19 10.45 4.87
N GLY A 161 9.87 9.42 4.10
CA GLY A 161 10.85 8.68 3.29
C GLY A 161 11.65 9.60 2.36
N ALA A 162 10.99 10.59 1.73
CA ALA A 162 11.66 11.61 0.92
C ALA A 162 12.67 12.44 1.72
N ARG A 163 12.29 12.87 2.93
CA ARG A 163 13.20 13.64 3.79
C ARG A 163 14.39 12.81 4.24
N MET A 164 14.15 11.57 4.68
CA MET A 164 15.22 10.67 5.13
C MET A 164 16.19 10.35 3.99
N ALA A 165 15.68 10.10 2.78
CA ALA A 165 16.49 9.87 1.60
C ALA A 165 17.36 11.10 1.26
N TRP A 166 16.78 12.31 1.30
CA TRP A 166 17.53 13.55 1.09
C TRP A 166 18.64 13.73 2.12
N ASP A 167 18.32 13.65 3.41
CA ASP A 167 19.30 13.84 4.49
C ASP A 167 20.46 12.83 4.38
N PHE A 168 20.16 11.56 4.07
CA PHE A 168 21.16 10.51 3.90
C PHE A 168 22.05 10.73 2.67
N ALA A 169 21.47 11.10 1.54
CA ALA A 169 22.17 11.27 0.27
C ALA A 169 22.98 12.58 0.20
N MET A 170 22.44 13.66 0.77
CA MET A 170 22.97 15.02 0.62
C MET A 170 23.80 15.50 1.80
N GLN A 171 23.65 14.89 2.99
CA GLN A 171 24.50 15.10 4.17
C GLN A 171 24.73 16.57 4.54
N GLY A 172 23.71 17.18 5.16
CA GLY A 172 23.80 18.53 5.71
C GLY A 172 23.53 19.65 4.70
N ILE A 173 23.13 19.32 3.47
CA ILE A 173 22.52 20.27 2.54
C ILE A 173 21.03 20.40 2.88
N GLU A 174 20.57 21.63 3.06
CA GLU A 174 19.15 21.92 3.29
C GLU A 174 18.28 21.37 2.15
N PRO A 175 17.13 20.77 2.47
CA PRO A 175 16.22 20.25 1.45
C PRO A 175 15.51 21.36 0.67
N PRO A 176 15.26 21.13 -0.63
CA PRO A 176 14.49 22.05 -1.45
C PRO A 176 12.99 21.96 -1.14
N GLN A 177 12.22 22.91 -1.67
CA GLN A 177 10.78 23.00 -1.42
C GLN A 177 10.03 21.71 -1.79
N LEU A 178 10.44 21.01 -2.85
CA LEU A 178 9.83 19.73 -3.25
C LEU A 178 9.83 18.71 -2.11
N VAL A 179 10.97 18.55 -1.41
CA VAL A 179 11.09 17.60 -0.28
C VAL A 179 10.31 18.10 0.93
N LEU A 180 10.39 19.40 1.23
CA LEU A 180 9.70 20.00 2.39
C LEU A 180 8.17 19.90 2.28
N LEU A 181 7.62 20.16 1.08
CA LEU A 181 6.18 20.06 0.83
C LEU A 181 5.72 18.60 0.77
N ALA A 182 6.52 17.69 0.18
CA ALA A 182 6.23 16.26 0.20
C ALA A 182 6.19 15.71 1.64
N GLU A 183 7.20 16.01 2.46
CA GLU A 183 7.26 15.62 3.87
C GLU A 183 6.06 16.16 4.65
N ARG A 184 5.72 17.43 4.43
CA ARG A 184 4.59 18.08 5.10
C ARG A 184 3.26 17.39 4.77
N TYR A 185 3.07 16.98 3.51
CA TYR A 185 1.89 16.23 3.12
C TYR A 185 1.87 14.85 3.76
N ASP A 186 2.97 14.12 3.61
CA ASP A 186 3.10 12.73 4.03
C ASP A 186 2.89 12.55 5.54
N LEU A 187 3.49 13.44 6.35
CA LEU A 187 3.32 13.47 7.80
C LEU A 187 2.03 14.17 8.26
N TRP A 188 1.14 14.54 7.33
CA TRP A 188 -0.14 15.19 7.59
C TRP A 188 -0.02 16.51 8.39
N ARG A 189 1.03 17.29 8.13
CA ARG A 189 1.34 18.56 8.79
C ARG A 189 0.70 19.76 8.07
N PHE A 190 -0.54 19.59 7.61
CA PHE A 190 -1.32 20.61 6.89
C PHE A 190 -2.80 20.57 7.31
N VAL A 191 -3.58 21.56 6.88
CA VAL A 191 -5.04 21.56 7.07
C VAL A 191 -5.68 21.07 5.77
N PRO A 192 -6.37 19.92 5.77
CA PRO A 192 -6.96 19.38 4.54
C PRO A 192 -8.07 20.25 3.97
N ASN A 193 -8.19 20.29 2.63
CA ASN A 193 -9.18 21.07 1.89
C ASN A 193 -9.09 22.60 2.10
N THR A 194 -7.91 23.12 2.42
CA THR A 194 -7.67 24.57 2.51
C THR A 194 -6.79 25.10 1.39
N LEU A 195 -6.56 24.29 0.34
CA LEU A 195 -5.60 24.61 -0.73
C LEU A 195 -4.19 24.87 -0.17
N ASP A 196 -3.79 24.08 0.84
CA ASP A 196 -2.44 24.15 1.38
C ASP A 196 -1.43 23.71 0.31
N ASP A 197 -0.30 24.40 0.19
CA ASP A 197 0.67 24.13 -0.86
C ASP A 197 1.18 22.67 -0.85
N ALA A 198 1.26 22.01 0.32
CA ALA A 198 1.64 20.60 0.40
C ALA A 198 0.57 19.69 -0.20
N GLU A 199 -0.71 20.00 0.04
CA GLU A 199 -1.85 19.30 -0.57
C GLU A 199 -1.88 19.52 -2.08
N LEU A 200 -1.70 20.76 -2.54
CA LEU A 200 -1.70 21.07 -3.97
C LEU A 200 -0.53 20.41 -4.70
N LEU A 201 0.68 20.46 -4.14
CA LEU A 201 1.83 19.80 -4.74
C LEU A 201 1.63 18.29 -4.82
N HIS A 202 1.10 17.66 -3.77
CA HIS A 202 0.79 16.24 -3.80
C HIS A 202 -0.19 15.89 -4.94
N LEU A 203 -1.20 16.73 -5.17
CA LEU A 203 -2.15 16.53 -6.26
C LEU A 203 -1.51 16.68 -7.64
N ASP A 204 -0.63 17.66 -7.83
CA ASP A 204 0.11 17.78 -9.08
C ASP A 204 0.98 16.54 -9.31
N ILE A 205 1.75 16.12 -8.30
CA ILE A 205 2.60 14.92 -8.38
C ILE A 205 1.75 13.69 -8.76
N GLN A 206 0.61 13.46 -8.10
CA GLN A 206 -0.23 12.28 -8.36
C GLN A 206 -1.03 12.36 -9.68
N ALA A 207 -1.24 13.56 -10.23
CA ALA A 207 -1.99 13.73 -11.47
C ALA A 207 -1.20 13.37 -12.73
N GLY A 208 0.12 13.24 -12.64
CA GLY A 208 0.99 12.94 -13.77
C GLY A 208 1.89 11.72 -13.55
N PRO A 209 2.82 11.45 -14.50
CA PRO A 209 3.76 10.34 -14.38
C PRO A 209 4.61 10.45 -13.11
N LEU A 210 4.72 9.37 -12.35
CA LEU A 210 5.57 9.28 -11.17
C LEU A 210 6.98 8.85 -11.59
N THR A 211 7.74 9.80 -12.14
CA THR A 211 9.12 9.57 -12.60
C THR A 211 10.08 10.59 -12.02
N ILE A 212 11.36 10.21 -11.93
CA ILE A 212 12.42 11.07 -11.41
C ILE A 212 12.56 12.33 -12.27
N GLU A 213 12.46 12.20 -13.59
CA GLU A 213 12.57 13.33 -14.54
C GLU A 213 11.47 14.36 -14.30
N ARG A 214 10.25 13.91 -13.98
CA ARG A 214 9.17 14.81 -13.65
C ARG A 214 9.38 15.49 -12.30
N MET A 215 9.90 14.78 -11.30
CA MET A 215 10.24 15.38 -10.01
C MET A 215 11.33 16.46 -10.18
N GLU A 216 12.30 16.25 -11.07
CA GLU A 216 13.30 17.28 -11.41
C GLU A 216 12.64 18.51 -12.06
N SER A 217 11.75 18.33 -13.03
CA SER A 217 11.00 19.44 -13.64
C SER A 217 10.16 20.21 -12.62
N ILE A 218 9.49 19.51 -11.70
CA ILE A 218 8.71 20.16 -10.63
C ILE A 218 9.63 20.91 -9.65
N HIS A 219 10.79 20.33 -9.32
CA HIS A 219 11.78 21.00 -8.49
C HIS A 219 12.26 22.30 -9.14
N ASP A 220 12.64 22.28 -10.42
CA ASP A 220 13.12 23.45 -11.14
C ASP A 220 12.05 24.56 -11.15
N GLU A 221 10.79 24.21 -11.45
CA GLU A 221 9.67 25.16 -11.40
C GLU A 221 9.49 25.80 -10.00
N LEU A 222 9.63 25.02 -8.92
CA LEU A 222 9.53 25.53 -7.54
C LEU A 222 10.72 26.43 -7.16
N GLU A 223 11.94 26.09 -7.60
CA GLU A 223 13.15 26.88 -7.31
C GLU A 223 13.18 28.21 -8.07
N ASP A 224 12.63 28.25 -9.28
CA ASP A 224 12.42 29.48 -10.04
C ASP A 224 11.34 30.39 -9.43
N GLY A 225 10.72 29.96 -8.33
CA GLY A 225 9.67 30.69 -7.62
C GLY A 225 8.32 30.62 -8.35
N GLU A 226 8.16 29.72 -9.31
CA GLU A 226 6.89 29.54 -10.00
C GLU A 226 5.89 28.81 -9.11
N ARG A 227 4.64 29.27 -9.12
CA ARG A 227 3.52 28.52 -8.51
C ARG A 227 2.88 27.54 -9.50
N ALA A 228 3.53 27.24 -10.63
CA ALA A 228 2.97 26.40 -11.68
C ALA A 228 2.54 25.00 -11.17
N PRO A 229 3.35 24.26 -10.37
CA PRO A 229 2.92 22.99 -9.78
C PRO A 229 1.68 23.14 -8.89
N LEU A 230 1.65 24.17 -8.05
CA LEU A 230 0.55 24.42 -7.11
C LEU A 230 -0.75 24.78 -7.85
N ASN A 231 -0.65 25.61 -8.89
CA ASN A 231 -1.78 25.97 -9.74
C ASN A 231 -2.35 24.74 -10.48
N ARG A 232 -1.48 23.82 -10.95
CA ARG A 232 -1.94 22.54 -11.53
C ARG A 232 -2.66 21.69 -10.48
N GLY A 233 -2.12 21.60 -9.27
CA GLY A 233 -2.76 20.94 -8.13
C GLY A 233 -4.15 21.49 -7.81
N GLU A 234 -4.32 22.81 -7.84
CA GLU A 234 -5.61 23.48 -7.59
C GLU A 234 -6.65 23.14 -8.66
N VAL A 235 -6.24 23.06 -9.93
CA VAL A 235 -7.13 22.63 -11.03
C VAL A 235 -7.56 21.17 -10.83
N VAL A 236 -6.64 20.29 -10.42
CA VAL A 236 -6.94 18.89 -10.09
C VAL A 236 -7.92 18.81 -8.91
N GLU A 237 -7.72 19.62 -7.88
CA GLU A 237 -8.63 19.74 -6.73
C GLU A 237 -10.05 20.08 -7.17
N TYR A 238 -10.19 21.13 -7.97
CA TYR A 238 -11.48 21.59 -8.47
C TYR A 238 -12.22 20.49 -9.25
N TRP A 239 -11.50 19.78 -10.12
CA TRP A 239 -12.07 18.71 -10.93
C TRP A 239 -12.43 17.45 -10.12
N ARG A 240 -11.63 17.07 -9.12
CA ARG A 240 -11.86 15.82 -8.36
C ARG A 240 -13.05 15.89 -7.41
N GLN A 241 -13.41 17.08 -6.92
CA GLN A 241 -14.43 17.25 -5.89
C GLN A 241 -15.81 16.67 -6.26
N PRO A 242 -16.38 16.93 -7.46
CA PRO A 242 -17.62 16.29 -7.89
C PRO A 242 -17.54 14.75 -7.95
N LEU A 243 -16.41 14.19 -8.43
CA LEU A 243 -16.20 12.74 -8.52
C LEU A 243 -16.18 12.08 -7.14
N ILE A 244 -15.52 12.71 -6.17
CA ILE A 244 -15.49 12.23 -4.79
C ILE A 244 -16.92 12.10 -4.25
N ARG A 245 -17.77 13.11 -4.47
CA ARG A 245 -19.16 13.11 -3.99
C ARG A 245 -20.01 12.05 -4.69
N GLU A 246 -19.85 11.90 -6.00
CA GLU A 246 -20.56 10.88 -6.78
C GLU A 246 -20.21 9.45 -6.32
N ILE A 247 -18.92 9.19 -6.08
CA ILE A 247 -18.46 7.91 -5.54
C ILE A 247 -19.01 7.71 -4.13
N ALA A 248 -18.84 8.70 -3.25
CA ALA A 248 -19.27 8.60 -1.86
C ALA A 248 -20.77 8.38 -1.70
N ALA A 249 -21.59 8.86 -2.64
CA ALA A 249 -23.04 8.61 -2.66
C ALA A 249 -23.42 7.12 -2.83
N ARG A 250 -22.48 6.27 -3.30
CA ARG A 250 -22.65 4.81 -3.42
C ARG A 250 -22.16 4.04 -2.18
N ALA A 251 -21.67 4.74 -1.16
CA ALA A 251 -21.17 4.11 0.04
C ALA A 251 -22.31 3.46 0.85
N HIS A 252 -22.00 2.35 1.51
CA HIS A 252 -22.94 1.58 2.32
C HIS A 252 -22.25 1.11 3.61
N LEU A 253 -23.03 0.71 4.62
CA LEU A 253 -22.46 0.11 5.83
C LEU A 253 -22.12 -1.36 5.56
N GLY A 254 -21.01 -1.82 6.12
CA GLY A 254 -20.58 -3.21 6.03
C GLY A 254 -19.65 -3.62 7.16
N THR A 255 -19.06 -4.80 7.00
CA THR A 255 -18.11 -5.39 7.96
C THR A 255 -16.76 -5.59 7.28
N VAL A 256 -15.70 -5.02 7.85
CA VAL A 256 -14.33 -5.15 7.31
C VAL A 256 -13.39 -5.58 8.43
N GLY A 257 -12.67 -6.69 8.22
CA GLY A 257 -11.73 -7.21 9.22
C GLY A 257 -12.35 -7.59 10.56
N GLY A 258 -13.64 -7.98 10.55
CA GLY A 258 -14.42 -8.31 11.74
C GLY A 258 -14.95 -7.10 12.51
N VAL A 259 -14.82 -5.89 11.97
CA VAL A 259 -15.39 -4.66 12.55
C VAL A 259 -16.68 -4.30 11.80
N GLU A 260 -17.79 -4.23 12.51
CA GLU A 260 -19.10 -3.87 11.97
C GLU A 260 -19.30 -2.35 11.87
N GLY A 261 -20.28 -1.92 11.07
CA GLY A 261 -20.66 -0.50 10.95
C GLY A 261 -19.63 0.36 10.21
N VAL A 262 -18.74 -0.27 9.43
CA VAL A 262 -17.74 0.40 8.59
C VAL A 262 -18.44 1.00 7.38
N ILE A 263 -18.09 2.24 7.02
CA ILE A 263 -18.59 2.83 5.77
C ILE A 263 -17.71 2.37 4.60
N THR A 264 -18.29 1.65 3.64
CA THR A 264 -17.59 0.97 2.56
C THR A 264 -17.99 1.50 1.18
N VAL A 265 -17.04 1.59 0.25
CA VAL A 265 -17.33 1.92 -1.16
C VAL A 265 -16.27 1.37 -2.11
N GLU A 266 -16.65 0.99 -3.32
CA GLU A 266 -15.70 0.70 -4.39
C GLU A 266 -15.36 1.97 -5.19
N CYS A 267 -14.07 2.24 -5.37
CA CYS A 267 -13.61 3.42 -6.12
C CYS A 267 -12.25 3.20 -6.81
N PRO A 268 -11.90 4.05 -7.80
CA PRO A 268 -10.57 4.02 -8.41
C PRO A 268 -9.46 4.23 -7.38
N TYR A 269 -8.35 3.52 -7.52
CA TYR A 269 -7.20 3.60 -6.60
C TYR A 269 -6.72 5.05 -6.38
N SER A 270 -6.70 5.87 -7.43
CA SER A 270 -6.28 7.28 -7.36
C SER A 270 -7.16 8.16 -6.47
N LEU A 271 -8.38 7.72 -6.13
CA LEU A 271 -9.34 8.50 -5.34
C LEU A 271 -9.56 7.92 -3.93
N VAL A 272 -8.97 6.77 -3.58
CA VAL A 272 -9.25 6.09 -2.30
C VAL A 272 -9.01 7.00 -1.09
N SER A 273 -7.91 7.76 -1.08
CA SER A 273 -7.59 8.67 0.03
C SER A 273 -8.62 9.79 0.17
N ALA A 274 -9.00 10.43 -0.92
CA ALA A 274 -9.90 11.57 -0.90
C ALA A 274 -11.35 11.14 -0.58
N VAL A 275 -11.80 10.03 -1.19
CA VAL A 275 -13.10 9.42 -0.90
C VAL A 275 -13.18 8.95 0.55
N GLY A 276 -12.14 8.30 1.07
CA GLY A 276 -12.14 7.84 2.46
C GLY A 276 -12.22 8.97 3.48
N HIS A 277 -11.45 10.04 3.29
CA HIS A 277 -11.54 11.23 4.16
C HIS A 277 -12.92 11.90 4.07
N TYR A 278 -13.47 12.02 2.86
CA TYR A 278 -14.81 12.56 2.68
C TYR A 278 -15.86 11.72 3.41
N LEU A 279 -15.80 10.39 3.29
CA LEU A 279 -16.70 9.48 4.00
C LEU A 279 -16.54 9.57 5.53
N LEU A 280 -15.32 9.66 6.06
CA LEU A 280 -15.12 9.84 7.50
C LEU A 280 -15.76 11.11 8.06
N ALA A 281 -15.74 12.19 7.27
CA ALA A 281 -16.36 13.46 7.62
C ALA A 281 -17.90 13.37 7.58
N GLN A 282 -18.47 12.67 6.59
CA GLN A 282 -19.92 12.48 6.48
C GLN A 282 -20.47 11.45 7.48
N HIS A 283 -19.64 10.51 7.94
CA HIS A 283 -20.02 9.42 8.83
C HIS A 283 -19.21 9.49 10.14
N PRO A 284 -19.52 10.44 11.04
CA PRO A 284 -18.74 10.67 12.27
C PRO A 284 -18.76 9.50 13.25
N VAL A 285 -19.79 8.64 13.18
CA VAL A 285 -19.97 7.46 14.06
C VAL A 285 -19.36 6.18 13.48
N ALA A 286 -19.00 6.15 12.19
CA ALA A 286 -18.40 4.97 11.59
C ALA A 286 -17.01 4.71 12.21
N PRO A 287 -16.66 3.45 12.55
CA PRO A 287 -15.35 3.13 13.12
C PRO A 287 -14.19 3.55 12.21
N PHE A 288 -14.36 3.38 10.90
CA PHE A 288 -13.47 3.86 9.85
C PHE A 288 -14.21 3.80 8.49
N ALA A 289 -13.58 4.36 7.45
CA ALA A 289 -13.99 4.23 6.06
C ALA A 289 -13.09 3.22 5.33
N ALA A 290 -13.66 2.39 4.47
CA ALA A 290 -12.94 1.38 3.72
C ALA A 290 -13.29 1.46 2.22
N MET A 291 -12.26 1.63 1.41
CA MET A 291 -12.38 1.73 -0.04
C MET A 291 -11.81 0.45 -0.65
N SER A 292 -12.60 -0.22 -1.48
CA SER A 292 -12.14 -1.38 -2.24
C SER A 292 -11.78 -0.99 -3.67
N VAL A 293 -10.77 -1.67 -4.20
CA VAL A 293 -10.37 -1.62 -5.61
C VAL A 293 -10.28 -3.05 -6.12
N THR A 294 -11.24 -3.46 -6.94
CA THR A 294 -11.31 -4.80 -7.49
C THR A 294 -10.39 -4.92 -8.72
N GLY A 295 -9.42 -5.81 -8.65
CA GLY A 295 -8.63 -6.25 -9.80
C GLY A 295 -9.00 -7.67 -10.25
N GLU A 296 -8.40 -8.13 -11.35
CA GLU A 296 -8.69 -9.46 -11.91
C GLU A 296 -8.40 -10.62 -10.92
N LYS A 297 -7.32 -10.50 -10.13
CA LYS A 297 -6.83 -11.58 -9.25
C LYS A 297 -7.03 -11.33 -7.76
N ALA A 298 -7.35 -10.10 -7.38
CA ALA A 298 -7.40 -9.70 -5.98
C ALA A 298 -8.20 -8.41 -5.79
N VAL A 299 -8.67 -8.20 -4.56
CA VAL A 299 -9.24 -6.93 -4.10
C VAL A 299 -8.24 -6.25 -3.19
N SER A 300 -7.87 -5.02 -3.51
CA SER A 300 -7.09 -4.16 -2.62
C SER A 300 -8.04 -3.32 -1.77
N TRP A 301 -7.80 -3.27 -0.46
CA TRP A 301 -8.55 -2.48 0.49
C TRP A 301 -7.68 -1.35 1.03
N SER A 302 -8.20 -0.13 0.97
CA SER A 302 -7.59 1.07 1.54
C SER A 302 -8.48 1.58 2.66
N LEU A 303 -7.92 1.73 3.86
CA LEU A 303 -8.66 2.07 5.07
C LEU A 303 -8.27 3.48 5.52
N ARG A 304 -9.26 4.30 5.88
CA ARG A 304 -9.04 5.62 6.48
C ARG A 304 -9.78 5.69 7.81
N SER A 305 -9.11 6.17 8.85
CA SER A 305 -9.68 6.38 10.19
C SER A 305 -9.30 7.76 10.73
N ALA A 306 -9.78 8.08 11.93
CA ALA A 306 -9.46 9.31 12.64
C ALA A 306 -8.98 9.00 14.06
N TYR A 307 -8.26 9.95 14.67
CA TYR A 307 -7.87 9.85 16.08
C TYR A 307 -9.10 9.64 16.98
N GLY A 308 -8.98 8.72 17.93
CA GLY A 308 -10.10 8.30 18.79
C GLY A 308 -11.02 7.23 18.20
N ARG A 309 -10.87 6.87 16.91
CA ARG A 309 -11.58 5.75 16.28
C ARG A 309 -10.71 4.49 16.17
N GLN A 310 -11.24 3.41 15.58
CA GLN A 310 -10.54 2.14 15.38
C GLN A 310 -9.20 2.35 14.63
N SER A 311 -8.12 1.77 15.15
CA SER A 311 -6.83 1.74 14.46
C SER A 311 -6.94 0.85 13.23
N VAL A 312 -6.67 1.40 12.04
CA VAL A 312 -6.78 0.65 10.78
C VAL A 312 -5.50 -0.11 10.43
N SER A 313 -4.35 0.27 10.98
CA SER A 313 -3.12 -0.52 10.86
C SER A 313 -3.28 -1.89 11.53
N GLU A 314 -3.95 -1.95 12.69
CA GLU A 314 -4.30 -3.20 13.39
C GLU A 314 -5.29 -4.07 12.60
N VAL A 315 -6.20 -3.45 11.84
CA VAL A 315 -7.13 -4.19 10.97
C VAL A 315 -6.38 -4.76 9.77
N ALA A 316 -5.56 -3.94 9.11
CA ALA A 316 -4.80 -4.34 7.93
C ALA A 316 -3.76 -5.43 8.22
N SER A 317 -3.09 -5.38 9.37
CA SER A 317 -2.05 -6.36 9.74
C SER A 317 -2.57 -7.80 9.84
N ARG A 318 -3.85 -7.99 10.20
CA ARG A 318 -4.53 -9.30 10.22
C ARG A 318 -4.57 -9.98 8.85
N PHE A 319 -4.48 -9.19 7.78
CA PHE A 319 -4.48 -9.64 6.39
C PHE A 319 -3.08 -9.57 5.76
N GLY A 320 -2.03 -9.41 6.57
CA GLY A 320 -0.67 -9.22 6.09
C GLY A 320 -0.43 -7.87 5.40
N GLY A 321 -1.36 -6.92 5.54
CA GLY A 321 -1.21 -5.52 5.17
C GLY A 321 -0.54 -4.69 6.26
N GLY A 322 -0.57 -3.37 6.10
CA GLY A 322 0.11 -2.45 7.01
C GLY A 322 -0.15 -0.97 6.69
N GLY A 323 0.49 -0.10 7.46
CA GLY A 323 0.40 1.36 7.34
C GLY A 323 0.32 2.06 8.70
N HIS A 324 -0.13 3.31 8.70
CA HIS A 324 -0.33 4.11 9.90
C HIS A 324 -1.67 3.82 10.57
N ARG A 325 -1.79 4.20 11.85
CA ARG A 325 -3.02 4.08 12.65
C ARG A 325 -4.29 4.56 11.92
N ASN A 326 -4.18 5.65 11.15
CA ASN A 326 -5.32 6.30 10.48
C ASN A 326 -5.36 6.04 8.95
N ALA A 327 -4.32 5.43 8.37
CA ALA A 327 -4.27 5.12 6.95
C ALA A 327 -3.47 3.84 6.74
N ALA A 328 -4.15 2.76 6.37
CA ALA A 328 -3.53 1.46 6.15
C ALA A 328 -4.21 0.74 4.99
N GLY A 329 -3.59 -0.30 4.47
CA GLY A 329 -4.18 -1.09 3.39
C GLY A 329 -3.78 -2.55 3.46
N PHE A 330 -4.60 -3.40 2.86
CA PHE A 330 -4.33 -4.83 2.70
C PHE A 330 -4.89 -5.34 1.37
N ARG A 331 -4.49 -6.53 0.96
CA ARG A 331 -4.92 -7.16 -0.28
C ARG A 331 -5.42 -8.56 -0.02
N VAL A 332 -6.51 -8.94 -0.68
CA VAL A 332 -7.12 -10.26 -0.59
C VAL A 332 -7.15 -10.89 -1.97
N ASP A 333 -6.51 -12.04 -2.13
CA ASP A 333 -6.50 -12.78 -3.41
C ASP A 333 -7.85 -13.47 -3.66
N LEU A 334 -8.43 -13.21 -4.84
CA LEU A 334 -9.70 -13.82 -5.28
C LEU A 334 -9.56 -15.34 -5.49
N ALA A 335 -8.35 -15.84 -5.78
CA ALA A 335 -8.08 -17.27 -5.87
C ALA A 335 -8.16 -17.97 -4.50
N ALA A 336 -7.79 -17.26 -3.42
CA ALA A 336 -7.85 -17.79 -2.06
C ALA A 336 -9.28 -17.76 -1.50
N SER A 337 -10.06 -16.72 -1.80
CA SER A 337 -11.49 -16.65 -1.43
C SER A 337 -12.32 -17.72 -2.15
N THR A 338 -12.07 -17.89 -3.46
CA THR A 338 -12.80 -18.87 -4.27
C THR A 338 -12.54 -20.32 -3.88
N ASN A 339 -11.47 -20.68 -3.19
CA ASN A 339 -11.24 -22.09 -2.82
C ASN A 339 -12.06 -22.52 -1.60
N ARG A 340 -12.34 -21.61 -0.66
CA ARG A 340 -13.18 -21.90 0.52
C ARG A 340 -14.67 -21.83 0.17
N GLU A 341 -15.07 -20.81 -0.58
CA GLU A 341 -16.45 -20.59 -1.01
C GLU A 341 -16.91 -21.61 -2.05
N ARG A 342 -16.04 -21.98 -3.01
CA ARG A 342 -16.36 -23.03 -4.00
C ARG A 342 -16.42 -24.40 -3.34
N LYS A 343 -15.57 -24.71 -2.37
CA LYS A 343 -15.71 -25.93 -1.54
C LYS A 343 -17.01 -25.94 -0.74
N LEU A 344 -17.44 -24.79 -0.22
CA LEU A 344 -18.74 -24.67 0.46
C LEU A 344 -19.90 -24.87 -0.52
N LEU A 345 -19.87 -24.22 -1.68
CA LEU A 345 -20.89 -24.36 -2.71
C LEU A 345 -20.96 -25.78 -3.29
N ASP A 346 -19.81 -26.42 -3.53
CA ASP A 346 -19.72 -27.81 -3.98
C ASP A 346 -20.25 -28.77 -2.91
N ALA A 347 -19.92 -28.55 -1.64
CA ALA A 347 -20.48 -29.32 -0.52
C ALA A 347 -22.00 -29.13 -0.40
N LEU A 348 -22.49 -27.91 -0.55
CA LEU A 348 -23.92 -27.58 -0.53
C LEU A 348 -24.68 -28.18 -1.71
N GLU A 349 -24.07 -28.23 -2.89
CA GLU A 349 -24.69 -28.82 -4.07
C GLU A 349 -24.71 -30.36 -4.01
N LEU A 350 -23.66 -30.98 -3.45
CA LEU A 350 -23.65 -32.40 -3.12
C LEU A 350 -24.74 -32.74 -2.10
N PHE A 351 -24.92 -31.90 -1.08
CA PHE A 351 -25.93 -32.07 -0.04
C PHE A 351 -27.36 -31.95 -0.59
N LYS A 352 -27.64 -30.97 -1.48
CA LYS A 352 -28.93 -30.85 -2.19
C LYS A 352 -29.22 -32.03 -3.14
N ARG A 353 -28.19 -32.68 -3.70
CA ARG A 353 -28.35 -33.89 -4.51
C ARG A 353 -28.66 -35.11 -3.64
N LEU A 354 -28.05 -35.21 -2.46
CA LEU A 354 -28.37 -36.24 -1.45
C LEU A 354 -29.79 -36.08 -0.91
N GLN A 355 -30.23 -34.86 -0.58
CA GLN A 355 -31.59 -34.55 -0.12
C GLN A 355 -32.65 -35.07 -1.09
N ARG A 356 -32.47 -34.84 -2.40
CA ARG A 356 -33.40 -35.34 -3.42
C ARG A 356 -33.43 -36.87 -3.53
N ARG A 357 -32.30 -37.56 -3.35
CA ARG A 357 -32.26 -39.03 -3.40
C ARG A 357 -32.86 -39.66 -2.14
N VAL A 358 -32.54 -39.15 -0.95
CA VAL A 358 -33.04 -39.72 0.32
C VAL A 358 -34.54 -39.46 0.48
N MET A 359 -35.06 -38.29 0.12
CA MET A 359 -36.50 -38.02 0.16
C MET A 359 -37.30 -38.93 -0.79
N ILE A 360 -36.74 -39.30 -1.93
CA ILE A 360 -37.35 -40.26 -2.86
C ILE A 360 -37.34 -41.68 -2.27
N ASP A 361 -36.26 -42.10 -1.61
CA ASP A 361 -36.11 -43.44 -1.03
C ASP A 361 -36.96 -43.64 0.24
N VAL A 362 -37.05 -42.63 1.12
CA VAL A 362 -37.86 -42.70 2.34
C VAL A 362 -39.37 -42.65 2.00
N GLY A 363 -39.76 -41.84 1.01
CA GLY A 363 -41.13 -41.79 0.50
C GLY A 363 -41.58 -43.08 -0.21
N SER A 364 -40.64 -43.78 -0.88
CA SER A 364 -40.91 -45.08 -1.50
C SER A 364 -40.91 -46.23 -0.48
N CYS A 365 -40.08 -46.18 0.56
CA CYS A 365 -40.14 -47.14 1.67
C CYS A 365 -41.46 -47.08 2.46
N HIS A 366 -42.07 -45.90 2.61
CA HIS A 366 -43.36 -45.77 3.29
C HIS A 366 -44.55 -46.26 2.44
N SER A 367 -44.48 -46.09 1.11
CA SER A 367 -45.55 -46.51 0.19
C SER A 367 -45.48 -47.99 -0.20
N LEU A 368 -44.33 -48.65 -0.07
CA LEU A 368 -44.14 -50.08 -0.37
C LEU A 368 -44.39 -51.02 0.83
N ARG A 369 -44.58 -50.50 2.05
CA ARG A 369 -44.86 -51.33 3.23
C ARG A 369 -46.36 -51.55 3.39
N GLY A 370 -46.81 -52.78 3.09
CA GLY A 370 -48.19 -53.22 3.30
C GLY A 370 -48.65 -53.17 4.78
N PRO A 371 -49.90 -53.55 5.06
CA PRO A 371 -50.56 -53.35 6.37
C PRO A 371 -49.93 -54.08 7.58
N GLY A 372 -48.81 -54.78 7.42
CA GLY A 372 -48.12 -55.55 8.48
C GLY A 372 -46.95 -54.86 9.19
N ALA A 373 -46.62 -53.60 8.88
CA ALA A 373 -45.55 -52.87 9.59
C ALA A 373 -45.99 -52.47 11.01
N SER A 374 -45.15 -52.72 12.03
CA SER A 374 -45.45 -52.39 13.44
C SER A 374 -45.52 -50.89 13.68
N SER A 375 -46.21 -50.46 14.75
CA SER A 375 -46.35 -49.05 15.10
C SER A 375 -45.02 -48.39 15.45
N GLU A 376 -44.09 -49.14 16.05
CA GLU A 376 -42.74 -48.69 16.42
C GLU A 376 -41.86 -48.43 15.18
N MET A 377 -41.88 -49.32 14.18
CA MET A 377 -41.16 -49.05 12.93
C MET A 377 -41.70 -47.82 12.19
N ARG A 378 -43.00 -47.50 12.36
CA ARG A 378 -43.60 -46.29 11.78
C ARG A 378 -43.30 -45.03 12.58
N SER A 379 -42.98 -45.12 13.89
CA SER A 379 -42.47 -43.97 14.66
C SER A 379 -41.02 -43.69 14.33
N ASP A 380 -40.17 -44.72 14.27
CA ASP A 380 -38.75 -44.55 13.97
C ASP A 380 -38.51 -43.92 12.58
N ASP A 381 -39.30 -44.32 11.58
CA ASP A 381 -39.25 -43.73 10.23
C ASP A 381 -39.72 -42.26 10.21
N ARG A 382 -40.60 -41.85 11.15
CA ARG A 382 -41.04 -40.45 11.29
C ARG A 382 -40.02 -39.62 12.06
N ASP A 383 -39.47 -40.15 13.13
CA ASP A 383 -38.47 -39.46 13.94
C ASP A 383 -37.19 -39.22 13.13
N LEU A 384 -36.75 -40.22 12.34
CA LEU A 384 -35.63 -40.05 11.41
C LEU A 384 -35.93 -38.97 10.35
N ARG A 385 -37.17 -38.90 9.86
CA ARG A 385 -37.58 -37.87 8.89
C ARG A 385 -37.56 -36.48 9.52
N ASP A 386 -38.08 -36.34 10.74
CA ASP A 386 -38.14 -35.06 11.44
C ASP A 386 -36.74 -34.58 11.85
N GLU A 387 -35.85 -35.48 12.30
CA GLU A 387 -34.43 -35.18 12.56
C GLU A 387 -33.70 -34.72 11.29
N MET A 388 -33.97 -35.39 10.15
CA MET A 388 -33.41 -34.98 8.86
C MET A 388 -33.95 -33.61 8.43
N GLU A 389 -35.26 -33.37 8.51
CA GLU A 389 -35.88 -32.08 8.18
C GLU A 389 -35.32 -30.94 9.06
N ALA A 390 -35.09 -31.17 10.36
CA ALA A 390 -34.46 -30.20 11.26
C ALA A 390 -32.98 -29.93 10.93
N ALA A 391 -32.21 -30.97 10.59
CA ALA A 391 -30.82 -30.82 10.15
C ALA A 391 -30.74 -30.03 8.83
N PHE A 392 -31.69 -30.25 7.90
CA PHE A 392 -31.76 -29.50 6.64
C PHE A 392 -32.18 -28.04 6.83
N ALA A 393 -33.12 -27.75 7.73
CA ALA A 393 -33.50 -26.36 8.05
C ALA A 393 -32.33 -25.57 8.66
N THR A 394 -31.51 -26.23 9.49
CA THR A 394 -30.30 -25.65 10.06
C THR A 394 -29.24 -25.38 8.99
N ALA A 395 -29.09 -26.28 8.02
CA ALA A 395 -28.22 -26.07 6.87
C ALA A 395 -28.69 -24.90 5.99
N ASP A 396 -30.00 -24.76 5.73
CA ASP A 396 -30.55 -23.64 4.96
C ASP A 396 -30.36 -22.28 5.67
N ALA A 397 -30.44 -22.24 7.00
CA ALA A 397 -30.14 -21.05 7.78
C ALA A 397 -28.66 -20.63 7.67
N LEU A 398 -27.74 -21.59 7.79
CA LEU A 398 -26.29 -21.37 7.57
C LEU A 398 -25.98 -20.90 6.14
N ILE A 399 -26.72 -21.37 5.13
CA ILE A 399 -26.59 -20.90 3.74
C ILE A 399 -27.01 -19.44 3.60
N ALA A 400 -28.05 -19.01 4.33
CA ALA A 400 -28.49 -17.62 4.31
C ALA A 400 -27.43 -16.69 4.94
N GLU A 401 -26.84 -17.09 6.07
CA GLU A 401 -25.74 -16.35 6.71
C GLU A 401 -24.51 -16.21 5.81
N VAL A 402 -24.12 -17.27 5.10
CA VAL A 402 -22.97 -17.22 4.16
C VAL A 402 -23.24 -16.30 2.97
N ARG A 403 -24.50 -16.15 2.54
CA ARG A 403 -24.86 -15.22 1.46
C ARG A 403 -24.90 -13.75 1.88
N GLU A 404 -24.92 -13.45 3.17
CA GLU A 404 -24.79 -12.08 3.69
C GLU A 404 -23.32 -11.67 3.89
N ILE A 405 -22.39 -12.64 3.86
CA ILE A 405 -20.94 -12.42 3.99
C ILE A 405 -20.27 -12.15 2.62
N VAL A 406 -20.90 -12.60 1.52
CA VAL A 406 -20.51 -12.32 0.13
C VAL A 406 -21.27 -11.10 -0.37
#